data_AF-A0AAU5L3K6-F1
#
_entry.id   AF-A0AAU5L3K6-F1
#
_cell.length_a   1.000
_cell.length_b   1.000
_cell.length_c   1.000
_cell.angle_alpha   90.00
_cell.angle_beta   90.00
_cell.angle_gamma   90.00
#
_symmetry.space_group_name_H-M   'P 1'
#
loop_
_entity.id
_entity.type
_entity.pdbx_description
1 polymer ?
#
loop_
_entity_poly.entity_id
_entity_poly.type
_entity_poly.pdbx_seq_one_letter_code
_entity_poly.pdbx_strand_id
1 'polypeptide(L)'
;MTAVASLLDAEAPHPRAAVFLLRRALEGGLETYISAHRSALSRCRTETKVVWLAHNLDHRLAGRLAAVWRNLSVACHHQQFALPPTVGELLGWRDEVAFVLRALRT
;
A
#
# COMPACT_ATOMS: atom_id res chain seq x y z
N MET A 1 10.93 -3.84 -7.99
CA MET A 1 10.88 -2.61 -7.16
C MET A 1 11.45 -1.37 -7.88
N THR A 2 12.16 -1.52 -9.00
CA THR A 2 12.84 -0.42 -9.71
C THR A 2 11.92 0.58 -10.42
N ALA A 3 10.76 0.14 -10.93
CA ALA A 3 9.85 0.99 -11.70
C ALA A 3 9.10 2.05 -10.86
N VAL A 4 8.80 1.76 -9.59
CA VAL A 4 8.05 2.69 -8.71
C VAL A 4 8.93 3.84 -8.24
N ALA A 5 10.23 3.59 -8.00
CA ALA A 5 11.18 4.64 -7.65
C ALA A 5 11.36 5.65 -8.80
N SER A 6 11.61 5.15 -10.01
CA SER A 6 11.82 5.97 -11.21
C SER A 6 10.63 6.86 -11.59
N LEU A 7 9.40 6.50 -11.20
CA LEU A 7 8.20 7.30 -11.45
C LEU A 7 8.02 8.44 -10.42
N LEU A 8 8.56 8.28 -9.22
CA LEU A 8 8.59 9.35 -8.21
C LEU A 8 9.72 10.35 -8.47
N ASP A 9 10.74 9.95 -9.25
CA ASP A 9 11.87 10.77 -9.67
C ASP A 9 11.63 11.55 -10.99
N ALA A 10 10.50 11.34 -11.65
CA ALA A 10 10.13 12.05 -12.88
C ALA A 10 9.70 13.51 -12.59
N GLU A 11 9.95 14.46 -13.50
CA GLU A 11 9.44 15.84 -13.39
C GLU A 11 7.92 15.82 -13.19
N ALA A 12 7.50 16.18 -11.97
CA ALA A 12 6.14 16.18 -11.46
C ALA A 12 5.33 14.89 -11.78
N PRO A 13 5.51 13.80 -11.00
CA PRO A 13 4.65 12.62 -11.15
C PRO A 13 3.20 13.06 -10.95
N HIS A 14 2.29 12.62 -11.81
CA HIS A 14 0.86 12.85 -11.57
C HIS A 14 0.52 12.26 -10.18
N PRO A 15 0.16 13.08 -9.16
CA PRO A 15 0.19 12.62 -7.77
C PRO A 15 -0.67 11.39 -7.51
N ARG A 16 -1.82 11.30 -8.19
CA ARG A 16 -2.71 10.15 -8.08
C ARG A 16 -2.18 8.89 -8.77
N ALA A 17 -1.37 9.05 -9.83
CA ALA A 17 -0.69 7.90 -10.44
C ALA A 17 0.35 7.32 -9.47
N ALA A 18 1.09 8.19 -8.76
CA ALA A 18 2.00 7.77 -7.70
C ALA A 18 1.25 7.00 -6.58
N VAL A 19 0.11 7.51 -6.09
CA VAL A 19 -0.72 6.79 -5.11
C VAL A 19 -1.16 5.42 -5.63
N PHE A 20 -1.63 5.35 -6.88
CA PHE A 20 -2.07 4.09 -7.47
C PHE A 20 -0.95 3.04 -7.52
N LEU A 21 0.26 3.46 -7.89
CA LEU A 21 1.44 2.59 -7.92
C LEU A 21 1.86 2.13 -6.53
N LEU A 22 1.83 3.02 -5.53
CA LEU A 22 2.11 2.68 -4.14
C LEU A 22 1.10 1.66 -3.61
N ARG A 23 -0.19 1.85 -3.88
CA ARG A 23 -1.25 0.90 -3.53
C ARG A 23 -0.99 -0.45 -4.19
N ARG A 24 -0.67 -0.47 -5.49
CA ARG A 24 -0.42 -1.71 -6.21
C ARG A 24 0.80 -2.46 -5.71
N ALA A 25 1.86 -1.74 -5.35
CA ALA A 25 3.07 -2.31 -4.75
C ALA A 25 2.77 -2.95 -3.39
N LEU A 26 1.99 -2.27 -2.55
CA LEU A 26 1.53 -2.81 -1.26
C LEU A 26 0.73 -4.09 -1.47
N GLU A 27 -0.33 -4.05 -2.28
CA GLU A 27 -1.22 -5.19 -2.53
C GLU A 27 -0.48 -6.39 -3.13
N GLY A 28 0.46 -6.17 -4.06
CA GLY A 28 1.28 -7.25 -4.62
C GLY A 28 2.19 -7.91 -3.59
N GLY A 29 2.72 -7.14 -2.64
CA GLY A 29 3.48 -7.69 -1.52
C GLY A 29 2.61 -8.47 -0.54
N LEU A 30 1.40 -8.00 -0.24
CA LEU A 30 0.42 -8.76 0.56
C LEU A 30 0.06 -10.08 -0.12
N GLU A 31 -0.15 -10.07 -1.43
CA GLU A 31 -0.45 -11.28 -2.19
C GLU A 31 0.68 -12.30 -2.09
N THR A 32 1.93 -11.82 -2.20
CA THR A 32 3.13 -12.67 -2.08
C THR A 32 3.19 -13.30 -0.69
N TYR A 33 3.02 -12.50 0.36
CA TYR A 33 3.03 -12.98 1.74
C TYR A 33 1.92 -14.01 2.01
N ILE A 34 0.70 -13.72 1.59
CA ILE A 34 -0.46 -14.59 1.81
C ILE A 34 -0.33 -15.88 1.04
N SER A 35 0.15 -15.84 -0.21
CA SER A 35 0.39 -17.03 -1.00
C SER A 35 1.40 -17.97 -0.34
N ALA A 36 2.42 -17.41 0.34
CA ALA A 36 3.42 -18.19 1.06
C ALA A 36 2.90 -18.79 2.38
N HIS A 37 2.06 -18.08 3.13
CA HIS A 37 1.68 -18.47 4.50
C HIS A 37 0.29 -19.09 4.63
N ARG A 38 -0.66 -18.64 3.81
CA ARG A 38 -2.09 -19.00 3.86
C ARG A 38 -2.73 -18.94 2.47
N SER A 39 -2.34 -19.89 1.61
CA SER A 39 -2.83 -20.00 0.23
C SER A 39 -4.36 -20.09 0.11
N ALA A 40 -5.08 -20.59 1.12
CA ALA A 40 -6.55 -20.61 1.16
C ALA A 40 -7.17 -19.20 1.03
N LEU A 41 -6.46 -18.16 1.49
CA LEU A 41 -6.92 -16.77 1.40
C LEU A 41 -6.57 -16.11 0.07
N SER A 42 -5.76 -16.72 -0.80
CA SER A 42 -5.34 -16.14 -2.08
C SER A 42 -6.51 -15.78 -3.00
N ARG A 43 -7.63 -16.53 -2.91
CA ARG A 43 -8.85 -16.29 -3.69
C ARG A 43 -9.77 -15.22 -3.07
N CYS A 44 -9.49 -14.79 -1.84
CA CYS A 44 -10.27 -13.76 -1.16
C CYS A 44 -9.93 -12.36 -1.69
N ARG A 45 -10.86 -11.43 -1.48
CA ARG A 45 -10.64 -10.01 -1.82
C ARG A 45 -9.53 -9.39 -0.95
N THR A 46 -8.88 -8.37 -1.47
CA THR A 46 -7.81 -7.64 -0.76
C THR A 46 -8.28 -7.10 0.59
N GLU A 47 -9.53 -6.63 0.69
CA GLU A 47 -10.11 -6.16 1.94
C GLU A 47 -10.13 -7.27 3.01
N THR A 48 -10.58 -8.47 2.64
CA THR A 48 -10.62 -9.63 3.54
C THR A 48 -9.21 -10.04 3.96
N LYS A 49 -8.26 -10.01 3.03
CA LYS A 49 -6.84 -10.29 3.27
C LYS A 49 -6.23 -9.30 4.27
N VAL A 50 -6.50 -8.00 4.11
CA VAL A 50 -6.04 -6.94 5.03
C VAL A 50 -6.67 -7.10 6.42
N VAL A 51 -7.96 -7.40 6.50
CA VAL A 51 -8.64 -7.67 7.79
C VAL A 51 -8.03 -8.88 8.47
N TRP A 52 -7.79 -9.98 7.73
CA TRP A 52 -7.15 -11.16 8.29
C TRP A 52 -5.75 -10.85 8.81
N LEU A 53 -4.94 -10.14 8.02
CA LEU A 53 -3.59 -9.71 8.44
C LEU A 53 -3.64 -8.82 9.68
N ALA A 54 -4.62 -7.92 9.77
CA ALA A 54 -4.78 -7.07 10.95
C ALA A 54 -5.05 -7.84 12.25
N HIS A 55 -5.59 -9.07 12.15
CA HIS A 55 -5.84 -9.94 13.30
C HIS A 55 -4.70 -10.94 13.58
N ASN A 56 -3.80 -11.16 12.62
CA ASN A 56 -2.77 -12.21 12.70
C ASN A 56 -1.33 -11.68 12.73
N LEU A 57 -1.14 -10.37 12.53
CA LEU A 57 0.15 -9.69 12.71
C LEU A 57 0.26 -9.09 14.11
N ASP A 58 1.47 -8.70 14.50
CA ASP A 58 1.68 -7.80 15.63
C ASP A 58 0.76 -6.55 15.52
N HIS A 59 0.22 -6.12 16.66
CA HIS A 59 -0.78 -5.05 16.70
C HIS A 59 -0.29 -3.73 16.08
N ARG A 60 1.00 -3.40 16.25
CA ARG A 60 1.57 -2.18 15.65
C ARG A 60 1.68 -2.31 14.14
N LEU A 61 2.13 -3.46 13.64
CA LEU A 61 2.22 -3.71 12.20
C LEU A 61 0.83 -3.76 11.55
N ALA A 62 -0.14 -4.39 12.20
CA ALA A 62 -1.53 -4.45 11.78
C ALA A 62 -2.15 -3.04 11.62
N GLY A 63 -1.98 -2.17 12.62
CA GLY A 63 -2.48 -0.80 12.57
C GLY A 63 -1.85 0.01 11.44
N ARG A 64 -0.53 -0.11 11.26
CA ARG A 64 0.21 0.55 10.17
C ARG A 64 -0.25 0.09 8.79
N LEU A 65 -0.38 -1.22 8.59
CA LEU A 65 -0.90 -1.81 7.34
C LEU A 65 -2.31 -1.30 7.03
N ALA A 66 -3.23 -1.36 7.99
CA ALA A 66 -4.62 -0.94 7.80
C ALA A 66 -4.70 0.56 7.47
N ALA A 67 -3.94 1.39 8.18
CA ALA A 67 -3.89 2.83 7.97
C ALA A 67 -3.35 3.18 6.57
N VAL A 68 -2.20 2.62 6.17
CA VAL A 68 -1.61 2.94 4.87
C VAL A 68 -2.46 2.42 3.71
N TRP A 69 -3.04 1.22 3.83
CA TRP A 69 -3.93 0.67 2.80
C TRP A 69 -5.19 1.53 2.65
N ARG A 70 -5.79 1.98 3.76
CA ARG A 70 -6.96 2.88 3.72
C ARG A 70 -6.63 4.24 3.11
N ASN A 71 -5.53 4.87 3.53
CA ASN A 71 -5.12 6.19 3.03
C ASN A 71 -4.88 6.16 1.51
N LEU A 72 -4.12 5.16 1.04
CA LEU A 72 -3.89 4.97 -0.39
C LEU A 72 -5.18 4.67 -1.15
N SER A 73 -6.09 3.88 -0.57
CA SER A 73 -7.37 3.57 -1.19
C SER A 73 -8.21 4.81 -1.40
N VAL A 74 -8.32 5.67 -0.38
CA VAL A 74 -9.05 6.95 -0.47
C VAL A 74 -8.38 7.89 -1.47
N ALA A 75 -7.06 8.05 -1.39
CA ALA A 75 -6.32 9.00 -2.23
C ALA A 75 -6.29 8.61 -3.72
N CYS A 76 -6.53 7.35 -4.07
CA CYS A 76 -6.71 6.90 -5.46
C CYS A 76 -8.01 7.39 -6.09
N HIS A 77 -9.07 7.63 -5.29
CA HIS A 77 -10.36 8.04 -5.83
C HIS A 77 -10.36 9.52 -6.19
N HIS A 78 -10.66 9.84 -7.46
CA HIS A 78 -10.86 11.21 -7.86
C HIS A 78 -12.16 11.74 -7.24
N GLN A 79 -12.06 12.80 -6.45
CA GLN A 79 -13.21 13.60 -6.01
C GLN A 79 -13.04 15.02 -6.54
N GLN A 80 -14.12 15.61 -7.05
CA GLN A 80 -14.12 16.87 -7.79
C GLN A 80 -13.46 18.04 -7.03
N PHE A 81 -13.52 18.02 -5.70
CA PHE A 81 -12.96 19.08 -4.84
C PHE A 81 -11.79 18.61 -3.96
N ALA A 82 -11.31 17.39 -4.15
CA ALA A 82 -10.17 16.90 -3.38
C ALA A 82 -8.87 17.44 -3.96
N LEU A 83 -8.08 18.09 -3.11
CA LEU A 83 -6.71 18.47 -3.42
C LEU A 83 -5.92 17.21 -3.83
N PRO A 84 -5.04 17.32 -4.83
CA PRO A 84 -4.12 16.23 -5.13
C PRO A 84 -3.19 16.00 -3.91
N PRO A 85 -2.77 14.75 -3.66
CA PRO A 85 -1.77 14.47 -2.65
C PRO A 85 -0.52 15.32 -2.82
N THR A 86 -0.01 15.85 -1.72
CA THR A 86 1.24 16.60 -1.67
C THR A 86 2.44 15.66 -1.83
N VAL A 87 3.59 16.23 -2.23
CA VAL A 87 4.85 15.46 -2.30
C VAL A 87 5.22 14.87 -0.93
N GLY A 88 4.99 15.61 0.16
CA GLY A 88 5.25 15.13 1.52
C GLY A 88 4.39 13.92 1.90
N GLU A 89 3.10 13.93 1.56
CA GLU A 89 2.21 12.78 1.76
C GLU A 89 2.64 11.57 0.93
N LEU A 90 3.03 11.78 -0.33
CA LEU A 90 3.52 10.71 -1.21
C LEU A 90 4.79 10.06 -0.67
N LEU A 91 5.76 10.87 -0.20
CA LEU A 91 6.99 10.37 0.41
C LEU A 91 6.70 9.60 1.70
N GLY A 92 5.82 10.14 2.56
CA GLY A 92 5.38 9.49 3.79
C GLY A 92 4.73 8.13 3.52
N TRP A 93 3.80 8.05 2.55
CA TRP A 93 3.18 6.78 2.17
C TRP A 93 4.16 5.81 1.50
N ARG A 94 5.11 6.29 0.69
CA ARG A 94 6.17 5.46 0.10
C ARG A 94 6.99 4.78 1.20
N ASP A 95 7.42 5.55 2.19
CA ASP A 95 8.27 5.06 3.27
C ASP A 95 7.49 4.09 4.18
N GLU A 96 6.22 4.37 4.42
CA GLU A 96 5.30 3.51 5.16
C GLU A 96 5.04 2.17 4.44
N VAL A 97 4.77 2.20 3.12
CA VAL A 97 4.63 0.99 2.30
C VAL A 97 5.93 0.18 2.33
N ALA A 98 7.09 0.83 2.17
CA ALA A 98 8.38 0.16 2.23
C ALA A 98 8.64 -0.48 3.60
N PHE A 99 8.25 0.18 4.68
CA PHE A 99 8.33 -0.38 6.03
C PHE A 99 7.48 -1.64 6.17
N VAL A 100 6.18 -1.55 5.85
CA VAL A 100 5.24 -2.68 5.98
C VAL A 100 5.69 -3.88 5.14
N LEU A 101 6.09 -3.63 3.88
CA LEU A 101 6.56 -4.70 3.00
C LEU A 101 7.85 -5.37 3.47
N ARG A 102 8.76 -4.64 4.13
CA ARG A 102 9.94 -5.24 4.75
C ARG A 102 9.55 -6.10 5.95
N ALA A 103 8.67 -5.60 6.81
CA ALA A 103 8.22 -6.31 8.01
C ALA A 103 7.45 -7.60 7.69
N LEU A 104 6.77 -7.67 6.54
CA LEU A 104 6.10 -8.89 6.06
C LEU A 104 7.05 -9.91 5.41
N ARG A 105 8.29 -9.56 5.10
CA ARG A 105 9.27 -10.51 4.52
C ARG A 105 10.07 -11.27 5.58
N THR A 106 10.12 -10.73 6.80
CA THR A 106 10.62 -11.41 8.00
C THR A 106 9.61 -12.43 8.49
#